data_AF-A0A7X7SFL5-F1
#
_entry.id   AF-A0A7X7SFL5-F1
#
_cell.length_a   1.000
_cell.length_b   1.000
_cell.length_c   1.000
_cell.angle_alpha   90.00
_cell.angle_beta   90.00
_cell.angle_gamma   90.00
#
_symmetry.space_group_name_H-M   'P 1'
#
loop_
_entity.id
_entity.type
_entity.pdbx_description
1 polymer ?
#
loop_
_entity_poly.entity_id
_entity_poly.type
_entity_poly.pdbx_seq_one_letter_code
_entity_poly.pdbx_strand_id
1 'polypeptide(L)'
;MSVGSDGQSAPLAGWGSFVMAKLIAFHQITDKADAARDIVAMVSAMLADARMDARSTPTVTFATHVLVAAHEVEKAQRIIEEATRVLGQNPHVDLAAATVEHARGRSVRARELLDSVLDHQLDQSISKIEAHILRAVVRAASDREFGVYDDLEAALALAEPEHLVRPFFHRQWRSTTARLPQWAVRPP
;
A
#
# COMPACT_ATOMS: atom_id res chain seq x y z
N MET A 1 -11.21 -22.73 -15.34
CA MET A 1 -10.22 -22.13 -16.27
C MET A 1 -10.92 -21.89 -17.59
N SER A 2 -10.71 -20.75 -18.22
CA SER A 2 -11.18 -20.50 -19.59
C SER A 2 -9.97 -20.55 -20.51
N VAL A 3 -10.06 -21.31 -21.60
CA VAL A 3 -8.97 -21.43 -22.58
C VAL A 3 -9.16 -20.32 -23.60
N GLY A 4 -8.21 -19.38 -23.69
CA GLY A 4 -8.21 -18.37 -24.75
C GLY A 4 -7.94 -18.99 -26.12
N SER A 5 -8.22 -18.25 -27.20
CA SER A 5 -7.93 -18.68 -28.58
C SER A 5 -6.47 -19.06 -28.82
N ASP A 6 -5.58 -18.62 -27.93
CA ASP A 6 -4.13 -18.75 -28.04
C ASP A 6 -3.60 -19.91 -27.16
N GLY A 7 -4.49 -20.75 -26.61
CA GLY A 7 -4.15 -21.91 -25.77
C GLY A 7 -3.72 -21.57 -24.34
N GLN A 8 -3.62 -20.28 -23.99
CA GLN A 8 -3.34 -19.86 -22.62
C GLN A 8 -4.59 -20.00 -21.74
N SER A 9 -4.44 -20.72 -20.63
CA SER A 9 -5.50 -20.86 -19.63
C SER A 9 -5.53 -19.60 -18.76
N ALA A 10 -6.58 -18.80 -18.90
CA ALA A 10 -6.84 -17.66 -18.02
C ALA A 10 -7.81 -18.07 -16.89
N PRO A 11 -7.63 -17.53 -15.67
CA PRO A 11 -8.60 -17.72 -14.60
C PRO A 11 -9.96 -17.11 -14.99
N LEU A 12 -11.04 -17.84 -14.71
CA LEU A 12 -12.41 -17.45 -15.10
C LEU A 12 -12.85 -16.12 -14.42
N ALA A 13 -12.33 -15.87 -13.22
CA ALA A 13 -12.59 -14.66 -12.43
C ALA A 13 -11.62 -13.49 -12.74
N GLY A 14 -10.78 -13.63 -13.77
CA GLY A 14 -9.72 -12.67 -14.10
C GLY A 14 -8.46 -12.81 -13.26
N TRP A 15 -7.34 -12.30 -13.77
CA TRP A 15 -6.03 -12.43 -13.12
C TRP A 15 -5.95 -11.68 -11.80
N GLY A 16 -6.48 -10.45 -11.70
CA GLY A 16 -6.41 -9.65 -10.47
C GLY A 16 -7.01 -10.37 -9.26
N SER A 17 -8.23 -10.89 -9.38
CA SER A 17 -8.90 -11.66 -8.32
C SER A 17 -8.13 -12.93 -7.94
N PHE A 18 -7.57 -13.63 -8.94
CA PHE A 18 -6.81 -14.85 -8.72
C PHE A 18 -5.49 -14.58 -7.98
N VAL A 19 -4.74 -13.56 -8.38
CA VAL A 19 -3.50 -13.16 -7.72
C VAL A 19 -3.80 -12.71 -6.29
N MET A 20 -4.82 -11.88 -6.07
CA MET A 20 -5.21 -11.44 -4.72
C MET A 20 -5.56 -12.60 -3.80
N ALA A 21 -6.30 -13.61 -4.28
CA ALA A 21 -6.59 -14.80 -3.49
C ALA A 21 -5.32 -15.55 -3.07
N LYS A 22 -4.32 -15.63 -3.95
CA LYS A 22 -3.03 -16.25 -3.67
C LYS A 22 -2.19 -15.45 -2.68
N LEU A 23 -2.20 -14.12 -2.80
CA LEU A 23 -1.53 -13.23 -1.85
C LEU A 23 -2.13 -13.36 -0.45
N ILE A 24 -3.46 -13.41 -0.33
CA ILE A 24 -4.15 -13.62 0.96
C ILE A 24 -3.77 -14.99 1.56
N ALA A 25 -3.71 -16.04 0.74
CA ALA A 25 -3.36 -17.38 1.20
C ALA A 25 -1.86 -17.55 1.54
N PHE A 26 -1.00 -16.62 1.10
CA PHE A 26 0.45 -16.75 1.22
C PHE A 26 0.92 -17.01 2.66
N HIS A 27 0.32 -16.33 3.64
CA HIS A 27 0.72 -16.47 5.04
C HIS A 27 0.56 -17.90 5.58
N GLN A 28 -0.35 -18.70 5.01
CA GLN A 28 -0.64 -20.07 5.42
C GLN A 28 0.27 -21.12 4.76
N ILE A 29 1.04 -20.75 3.73
CA ILE A 29 1.88 -21.68 2.98
C ILE A 29 3.18 -21.98 3.75
N THR A 30 3.59 -23.23 3.81
CA THR A 30 4.84 -23.66 4.47
C THR A 30 6.07 -23.34 3.63
N ASP A 31 6.06 -23.65 2.33
CA ASP A 31 7.14 -23.31 1.41
C ASP A 31 6.96 -21.89 0.85
N LYS A 32 7.57 -20.91 1.53
CA LYS A 32 7.51 -19.50 1.12
C LYS A 32 8.27 -19.22 -0.17
N ALA A 33 9.35 -19.95 -0.45
CA ALA A 33 10.21 -19.69 -1.60
C ALA A 33 9.55 -20.12 -2.91
N ASP A 34 8.86 -21.27 -2.89
CA ASP A 34 8.08 -21.73 -4.03
C ASP A 34 6.85 -20.84 -4.27
N ALA A 35 6.10 -20.53 -3.19
CA ALA A 35 4.98 -19.59 -3.28
C ALA A 35 5.39 -18.20 -3.79
N ALA A 36 6.56 -17.70 -3.41
CA ALA A 36 7.11 -16.45 -3.93
C ALA A 36 7.38 -16.53 -5.44
N ARG A 37 7.90 -17.66 -5.93
CA ARG A 37 8.12 -17.89 -7.37
C ARG A 37 6.80 -17.88 -8.14
N ASP A 38 5.78 -18.55 -7.60
CA ASP A 38 4.44 -18.57 -8.18
C ASP A 38 3.83 -17.17 -8.24
N ILE A 39 3.95 -16.39 -7.16
CA ILE A 39 3.47 -15.01 -7.13
C ILE A 39 4.10 -14.17 -8.22
N VAL A 40 5.43 -14.27 -8.41
CA VAL A 40 6.12 -13.56 -9.50
C VAL A 40 5.55 -13.96 -10.86
N ALA A 41 5.41 -15.26 -11.12
CA ALA A 41 4.86 -15.73 -12.40
C ALA A 41 3.43 -15.24 -12.63
N MET A 42 2.58 -15.25 -11.61
CA MET A 42 1.19 -14.82 -11.71
C MET A 42 1.05 -13.30 -11.88
N VAL A 43 1.87 -12.50 -11.18
CA VAL A 43 1.88 -11.03 -11.35
C VAL A 43 2.40 -10.66 -12.74
N SER A 44 3.44 -11.32 -13.24
CA SER A 44 3.93 -11.09 -14.60
C SER A 44 2.88 -11.47 -15.65
N ALA A 45 2.16 -12.58 -15.46
CA ALA A 45 1.06 -12.96 -16.36
C ALA A 45 -0.10 -11.95 -16.32
N MET A 46 -0.41 -11.40 -15.14
CA MET A 46 -1.41 -10.35 -14.98
C MET A 46 -1.00 -9.06 -15.72
N LEU A 47 0.26 -8.63 -15.57
CA LEU A 47 0.80 -7.44 -16.25
C LEU A 47 0.86 -7.60 -17.77
N ALA A 48 1.03 -8.83 -18.26
CA ALA A 48 1.04 -9.13 -19.69
C ALA A 48 -0.37 -9.24 -20.31
N ASP A 49 -1.45 -9.38 -19.52
CA ASP A 49 -2.82 -9.48 -20.05
C ASP A 49 -3.30 -8.10 -20.52
N ALA A 50 -3.58 -7.96 -21.82
CA ALA A 50 -4.10 -6.73 -22.41
C ALA A 50 -5.45 -6.27 -21.84
N ARG A 51 -6.15 -7.13 -21.09
CA ARG A 51 -7.42 -6.84 -20.41
C ARG A 51 -7.23 -6.50 -18.93
N MET A 52 -6.01 -6.22 -18.50
CA MET A 52 -5.74 -5.85 -17.12
C MET A 52 -6.52 -4.58 -16.75
N ASP A 53 -7.37 -4.69 -15.73
CA ASP A 53 -8.10 -3.55 -15.16
C ASP A 53 -7.16 -2.71 -14.30
N ALA A 54 -7.25 -1.38 -14.40
CA ALA A 54 -6.58 -0.41 -13.53
C ALA A 54 -6.81 -0.70 -12.03
N ARG A 55 -7.94 -1.32 -11.66
CA ARG A 55 -8.20 -1.79 -10.29
C ARG A 55 -7.23 -2.87 -9.78
N SER A 56 -6.50 -3.52 -10.67
CA SER A 56 -5.49 -4.55 -10.35
C SER A 56 -4.11 -3.94 -10.04
N THR A 57 -3.93 -2.64 -10.27
CA THR A 57 -2.65 -1.94 -10.01
C THR A 57 -2.12 -2.13 -8.57
N PRO A 58 -2.95 -2.05 -7.50
CA PRO A 58 -2.48 -2.26 -6.13
C PRO A 58 -1.91 -3.66 -5.87
N THR A 59 -2.23 -4.65 -6.71
CA THR A 59 -1.69 -6.02 -6.59
C THR A 59 -0.17 -6.05 -6.70
N VAL A 60 0.45 -5.12 -7.43
CA VAL A 60 1.91 -4.97 -7.49
C VAL A 60 2.49 -4.64 -6.12
N THR A 61 1.85 -3.72 -5.39
CA THR A 61 2.24 -3.32 -4.05
C THR A 61 2.10 -4.49 -3.06
N PHE A 62 0.96 -5.18 -3.07
CA PHE A 62 0.75 -6.34 -2.20
C PHE A 62 1.72 -7.50 -2.47
N ALA A 63 1.97 -7.80 -3.75
CA ALA A 63 2.95 -8.82 -4.13
C ALA A 63 4.36 -8.45 -3.65
N THR A 64 4.72 -7.17 -3.74
CA THR A 64 6.00 -6.67 -3.26
C THR A 64 6.17 -6.89 -1.75
N HIS A 65 5.15 -6.58 -0.95
CA HIS A 65 5.18 -6.84 0.50
C HIS A 65 5.39 -8.32 0.82
N VAL A 66 4.66 -9.19 0.14
CA VAL A 66 4.77 -10.64 0.33
C VAL A 66 6.18 -11.12 0.00
N LEU A 67 6.78 -10.64 -1.09
CA LEU A 67 8.12 -11.03 -1.49
C LEU A 67 9.19 -10.48 -0.54
N VAL A 68 9.07 -9.23 -0.09
CA VAL A 68 9.97 -8.65 0.91
C VAL A 68 9.88 -9.42 2.23
N ALA A 69 8.67 -9.76 2.69
CA ALA A 69 8.46 -10.58 3.89
C ALA A 69 9.02 -12.01 3.76
N ALA A 70 9.15 -12.52 2.53
CA ALA A 70 9.78 -13.79 2.23
C ALA A 70 11.30 -13.71 2.02
N HIS A 71 11.92 -12.53 2.21
CA HIS A 71 13.33 -12.24 1.91
C HIS A 71 13.70 -12.38 0.43
N GLU A 72 12.74 -12.17 -0.46
CA GLU A 72 12.87 -12.31 -1.92
C GLU A 72 12.92 -10.93 -2.61
N VAL A 73 13.81 -10.06 -2.12
CA VAL A 73 13.88 -8.64 -2.51
C VAL A 73 14.20 -8.46 -4.01
N GLU A 74 15.03 -9.33 -4.58
CA GLU A 74 15.39 -9.32 -6.00
C GLU A 74 14.21 -9.74 -6.90
N LYS A 75 13.33 -10.63 -6.41
CA LYS A 75 12.09 -10.97 -7.12
C LYS A 75 11.12 -9.79 -7.08
N ALA A 76 11.00 -9.10 -5.94
CA ALA A 76 10.17 -7.91 -5.81
C ALA A 76 10.63 -6.79 -6.75
N GLN A 77 11.94 -6.53 -6.82
CA GLN A 77 12.52 -5.55 -7.74
C GLN A 77 12.18 -5.85 -9.20
N ARG A 78 12.25 -7.11 -9.64
CA ARG A 78 11.91 -7.50 -11.01
C ARG A 78 10.44 -7.24 -11.36
N ILE A 79 9.53 -7.46 -10.41
CA ILE A 79 8.12 -7.11 -10.60
C ILE A 79 7.94 -5.61 -10.76
N ILE A 80 8.65 -4.80 -9.96
CA ILE A 80 8.58 -3.33 -10.06
C ILE A 80 9.09 -2.85 -11.41
N GLU A 81 10.20 -3.39 -11.91
CA GLU A 81 10.75 -3.07 -13.23
C GLU A 81 9.75 -3.42 -14.35
N GLU A 82 9.14 -4.59 -14.28
CA GLU A 82 8.12 -5.02 -15.23
C GLU A 82 6.88 -4.13 -15.16
N ALA A 83 6.39 -3.84 -13.95
CA ALA A 83 5.23 -2.98 -13.74
C ALA A 83 5.50 -1.54 -14.22
N THR A 84 6.71 -1.02 -13.99
CA THR A 84 7.12 0.31 -14.50
C THR A 84 7.12 0.33 -16.03
N ARG A 85 7.57 -0.75 -16.67
CA ARG A 85 7.57 -0.87 -18.13
C ARG A 85 6.15 -0.88 -18.71
N VAL A 86 5.22 -1.59 -18.06
CA VAL A 86 3.84 -1.77 -18.53
C VAL A 86 2.95 -0.57 -18.18
N LEU A 87 3.07 -0.05 -16.97
CA LEU A 87 2.17 0.95 -16.40
C LEU A 87 2.72 2.38 -16.45
N GLY A 88 4.02 2.54 -16.75
CA GLY A 88 4.69 3.83 -16.73
C GLY A 88 4.84 4.39 -15.32
N GLN A 89 4.79 5.72 -15.21
CA GLN A 89 4.79 6.41 -13.93
C GLN A 89 3.47 6.18 -13.22
N ASN A 90 3.51 5.43 -12.12
CA ASN A 90 2.32 5.07 -11.36
C ASN A 90 2.62 5.10 -9.86
N PRO A 91 1.86 5.85 -9.04
CA PRO A 91 2.11 5.96 -7.61
C PRO A 91 2.09 4.62 -6.84
N HIS A 92 1.36 3.61 -7.30
CA HIS A 92 1.38 2.28 -6.68
C HIS A 92 2.69 1.52 -6.95
N VAL A 93 3.30 1.75 -8.13
CA VAL A 93 4.60 1.18 -8.49
C VAL A 93 5.70 1.89 -7.70
N ASP A 94 5.60 3.22 -7.53
CA ASP A 94 6.52 4.00 -6.69
C ASP A 94 6.41 3.60 -5.21
N LEU A 95 5.19 3.34 -4.72
CA LEU A 95 4.97 2.81 -3.37
C LEU A 95 5.62 1.43 -3.19
N ALA A 96 5.46 0.53 -4.16
CA ALA A 96 6.14 -0.76 -4.16
C ALA A 96 7.68 -0.61 -4.18
N ALA A 97 8.20 0.31 -5.00
CA ALA A 97 9.62 0.63 -5.04
C ALA A 97 10.14 1.15 -3.69
N ALA A 98 9.37 2.00 -3.01
CA ALA A 98 9.73 2.48 -1.68
C ALA A 98 9.86 1.34 -0.67
N THR A 99 8.95 0.36 -0.70
CA THR A 99 9.01 -0.85 0.14
C THR A 99 10.30 -1.63 -0.09
N VAL A 100 10.71 -1.84 -1.35
CA VAL A 100 11.97 -2.53 -1.68
C VAL A 100 13.20 -1.74 -1.23
N GLU A 101 13.23 -0.42 -1.46
CA GLU A 101 14.36 0.40 -1.03
C GLU A 101 14.47 0.45 0.50
N HIS A 102 13.35 0.46 1.22
CA HIS A 102 13.34 0.32 2.67
C HIS A 102 13.90 -1.03 3.11
N ALA A 103 13.47 -2.14 2.49
CA ALA A 103 13.98 -3.49 2.78
C ALA A 103 15.50 -3.63 2.54
N ARG A 104 16.05 -2.84 1.62
CA ARG A 104 17.50 -2.75 1.35
C ARG A 104 18.26 -1.84 2.32
N GLY A 105 17.59 -1.22 3.29
CA GLY A 105 18.19 -0.24 4.20
C GLY A 105 18.47 1.13 3.55
N ARG A 106 17.91 1.41 2.37
CA ARG A 106 18.10 2.68 1.65
C ARG A 106 17.02 3.70 2.02
N SER A 107 16.96 4.04 3.31
CA SER A 107 15.89 4.85 3.88
C SER A 107 15.72 6.23 3.24
N VAL A 108 16.81 6.87 2.78
CA VAL A 108 16.74 8.16 2.06
C VAL A 108 15.96 8.02 0.76
N ARG A 109 16.27 6.99 -0.03
CA ARG A 109 15.60 6.75 -1.31
C ARG A 109 14.15 6.33 -1.13
N ALA A 110 13.88 5.47 -0.16
CA ALA A 110 12.52 5.08 0.21
C ALA A 110 11.67 6.31 0.58
N ARG A 111 12.24 7.24 1.36
CA ARG A 111 11.55 8.48 1.74
C ARG A 111 11.25 9.38 0.56
N GLU A 112 12.20 9.59 -0.35
CA GLU A 112 11.97 10.40 -1.57
C GLU A 112 10.81 9.85 -2.41
N LEU A 113 10.75 8.53 -2.59
CA LEU A 113 9.66 7.87 -3.29
C LEU A 113 8.33 8.08 -2.57
N LEU A 114 8.31 7.94 -1.23
CA LEU A 114 7.09 8.12 -0.43
C LEU A 114 6.58 9.56 -0.41
N ASP A 115 7.49 10.53 -0.33
CA ASP A 115 7.14 11.95 -0.43
C ASP A 115 6.49 12.22 -1.80
N SER A 116 7.08 11.71 -2.90
CA SER A 116 6.46 11.78 -4.23
C SER A 116 5.11 11.09 -4.29
N VAL A 117 4.96 9.88 -3.75
CA VAL A 117 3.68 9.13 -3.75
C VAL A 117 2.59 9.90 -3.03
N LEU A 118 2.90 10.53 -1.90
CA LEU A 118 1.96 11.27 -1.07
C LEU A 118 1.61 12.65 -1.67
N ASP A 119 2.48 13.22 -2.49
CA ASP A 119 2.17 14.43 -3.28
C ASP A 119 1.20 14.15 -4.44
N HIS A 120 1.14 12.90 -4.92
CA HIS A 120 0.20 12.48 -5.96
C HIS A 120 -1.14 12.03 -5.37
N GLN A 121 -2.23 12.28 -6.09
CA GLN A 121 -3.55 11.77 -5.70
C GLN A 121 -3.63 10.25 -5.97
N LEU A 122 -3.27 9.45 -4.96
CA LEU A 122 -3.65 8.04 -4.92
C LEU A 122 -5.19 7.95 -4.79
N ASP A 123 -5.85 7.31 -5.74
CA ASP A 123 -7.31 7.20 -5.76
C ASP A 123 -7.87 6.31 -4.63
N GLN A 124 -7.03 5.43 -4.07
CA GLN A 124 -7.44 4.45 -3.06
C GLN A 124 -6.96 4.82 -1.65
N SER A 125 -7.89 4.92 -0.71
CA SER A 125 -7.62 5.23 0.70
C SER A 125 -6.59 4.27 1.32
N ILE A 126 -6.65 2.98 0.97
CA ILE A 126 -5.75 1.94 1.51
C ILE A 126 -4.29 2.22 1.15
N SER A 127 -3.98 2.55 -0.11
CA SER A 127 -2.59 2.83 -0.51
C SER A 127 -2.05 4.13 0.10
N LYS A 128 -2.92 5.12 0.36
CA LYS A 128 -2.53 6.33 1.10
C LYS A 128 -2.19 6.02 2.56
N ILE A 129 -3.03 5.21 3.22
CA ILE A 129 -2.79 4.73 4.59
C ILE A 129 -1.44 4.01 4.63
N GLU A 130 -1.21 3.10 3.70
CA GLU A 130 0.03 2.32 3.60
C GLU A 130 1.26 3.22 3.38
N ALA A 131 1.18 4.19 2.47
CA ALA A 131 2.26 5.14 2.21
C ALA A 131 2.64 5.96 3.46
N HIS A 132 1.65 6.43 4.22
CA HIS A 132 1.89 7.12 5.49
C HIS A 132 2.53 6.20 6.55
N ILE A 133 2.02 4.97 6.71
CA ILE A 133 2.60 3.99 7.63
C ILE A 133 4.05 3.67 7.25
N LEU A 134 4.32 3.40 5.98
CA LEU A 134 5.67 3.09 5.52
C LEU A 134 6.61 4.30 5.70
N ARG A 135 6.14 5.53 5.48
CA ARG A 135 6.93 6.74 5.73
C ARG A 135 7.26 6.92 7.21
N ALA A 136 6.31 6.63 8.11
CA ALA A 136 6.55 6.63 9.55
C ALA A 136 7.63 5.59 9.93
N VAL A 137 7.56 4.38 9.39
CA VAL A 137 8.56 3.31 9.61
C VAL A 137 9.94 3.73 9.10
N VAL A 138 10.02 4.27 7.89
CA VAL A 138 11.28 4.75 7.29
C VAL A 138 11.90 5.89 8.12
N ARG A 139 11.09 6.82 8.63
CA ARG A 139 11.53 7.92 9.49
C ARG A 139 12.07 7.40 10.83
N ALA A 140 11.33 6.49 11.47
CA ALA A 140 11.74 5.85 12.72
C ALA A 140 13.05 5.06 12.56
N ALA A 141 13.21 4.32 11.46
CA ALA A 141 14.43 3.56 11.18
C ALA A 141 15.67 4.44 10.87
N SER A 142 15.48 5.73 10.62
CA SER A 142 16.55 6.66 10.24
C SER A 142 16.98 7.61 11.37
N ASP A 143 16.59 7.33 12.63
CA ASP A 143 16.79 8.21 13.80
C ASP A 143 16.26 9.63 13.60
N ARG A 144 15.24 9.79 12.74
CA ARG A 144 14.52 11.04 12.53
C ARG A 144 13.10 10.86 13.02
N GLU A 145 12.91 10.93 14.33
CA GLU A 145 11.58 10.82 14.96
C GLU A 145 10.63 11.95 14.56
N PHE A 146 11.16 13.05 14.03
CA PHE A 146 10.37 14.19 13.59
C PHE A 146 9.40 13.80 12.46
N GLY A 147 8.10 13.99 12.71
CA GLY A 147 7.02 13.69 11.77
C GLY A 147 6.58 12.22 11.71
N VAL A 148 7.12 11.33 12.55
CA VAL A 148 6.61 9.95 12.68
C VAL A 148 5.17 9.95 13.17
N TYR A 149 4.87 10.75 14.20
CA TYR A 149 3.52 10.89 14.74
C TYR A 149 2.54 11.51 13.74
N ASP A 150 2.97 12.52 12.99
CA ASP A 150 2.14 13.17 11.97
C ASP A 150 1.73 12.17 10.87
N ASP A 151 2.66 11.31 10.46
CA ASP A 151 2.37 10.25 9.48
C ASP A 151 1.40 9.21 10.04
N LEU A 152 1.56 8.79 11.29
CA LEU A 152 0.64 7.85 11.93
C LEU A 152 -0.75 8.48 12.12
N GLU A 153 -0.82 9.74 12.53
CA GLU A 153 -2.09 10.48 12.65
C GLU A 153 -2.80 10.57 11.31
N ALA A 154 -2.08 10.91 10.23
CA ALA A 154 -2.63 10.96 8.88
C ALA A 154 -3.14 9.58 8.43
N ALA A 155 -2.38 8.50 8.67
CA ALA A 155 -2.79 7.14 8.37
C ALA A 155 -4.08 6.75 9.13
N LEU A 156 -4.16 7.07 10.42
CA LEU A 156 -5.32 6.79 11.26
C LEU A 156 -6.56 7.57 10.82
N ALA A 157 -6.40 8.85 10.49
CA ALA A 157 -7.47 9.71 9.98
C ALA A 157 -8.05 9.21 8.64
N LEU A 158 -7.21 8.61 7.80
CA LEU A 158 -7.63 7.96 6.56
C LEU A 158 -8.28 6.58 6.79
N ALA A 159 -7.83 5.84 7.81
CA ALA A 159 -8.32 4.49 8.12
C ALA A 159 -9.68 4.47 8.83
N GLU A 160 -10.02 5.53 9.57
CA GLU A 160 -11.25 5.60 10.36
C GLU A 160 -12.54 5.61 9.49
N PRO A 161 -12.67 6.45 8.44
CA PRO A 161 -13.86 6.45 7.58
C PRO A 161 -14.08 5.12 6.84
N GLU A 162 -13.00 4.39 6.58
CA GLU A 162 -13.02 3.06 5.93
C GLU A 162 -13.29 1.91 6.92
N HIS A 163 -13.47 2.22 8.21
CA HIS A 163 -13.68 1.25 9.30
C HIS A 163 -12.56 0.19 9.42
N LEU A 164 -11.36 0.47 8.92
CA LEU A 164 -10.19 -0.40 9.03
C LEU A 164 -9.61 -0.42 10.43
N VAL A 165 -9.78 0.69 11.14
CA VAL A 165 -9.50 0.81 12.56
C VAL A 165 -10.78 1.16 13.30
N ARG A 166 -10.89 0.71 14.55
CA ARG A 166 -11.95 1.19 15.42
C ARG A 166 -11.80 2.71 15.59
N PRO A 167 -12.90 3.47 15.66
CA PRO A 167 -12.80 4.88 16.00
C PRO A 167 -12.04 5.00 17.31
N PHE A 168 -10.81 5.51 17.27
CA PHE A 168 -10.02 5.75 18.48
C PHE A 168 -10.60 6.94 19.26
N PHE A 169 -11.42 7.76 18.59
CA PHE A 169 -12.15 8.87 19.17
C PHE A 169 -13.61 8.77 18.75
N HIS A 170 -14.49 8.37 19.65
CA HIS A 170 -15.91 8.74 19.53
C HIS A 170 -15.99 10.27 19.56
N ARG A 171 -15.93 10.93 18.40
CA ARG A 171 -16.62 12.19 18.03
C ARG A 171 -16.94 13.21 19.15
N GLN A 172 -16.05 13.45 20.12
CA GLN A 172 -16.24 14.43 21.21
C GLN A 172 -15.15 15.49 21.29
N TRP A 173 -14.19 15.52 20.36
CA TRP A 173 -13.16 16.57 20.35
C TRP A 173 -13.55 17.82 19.54
N ARG A 174 -14.75 17.85 18.93
CA ARG A 174 -15.28 19.03 18.22
C ARG A 174 -16.56 19.57 18.85
N SER A 175 -16.54 19.83 20.15
CA SER A 175 -17.52 20.68 20.82
C SER A 175 -17.02 21.15 22.19
N THR A 176 -15.83 21.74 22.23
CA THR A 176 -15.49 22.68 23.30
C THR A 176 -14.98 23.97 22.71
N THR A 177 -15.75 24.53 21.78
CA THR A 177 -15.85 25.98 21.71
C THR A 177 -16.37 26.40 23.09
N ALA A 178 -15.49 26.95 23.90
CA ALA A 178 -15.81 27.52 25.19
C ALA A 178 -17.00 28.49 25.02
N ARG A 179 -18.22 28.03 25.33
CA ARG A 179 -19.27 28.95 25.75
C ARG A 179 -18.87 29.39 27.14
N LEU A 180 -18.24 30.56 27.21
CA LEU A 180 -18.13 31.30 28.45
C LEU A 180 -19.53 31.35 29.11
N PRO A 181 -19.65 31.09 30.42
CA PRO A 181 -20.93 31.16 31.10
C PRO A 181 -21.55 32.57 30.96
N GLN A 182 -22.83 32.64 30.58
CA GLN A 182 -23.59 33.88 30.39
C GLN A 182 -23.80 34.72 31.66
N TRP A 183 -23.20 34.36 32.80
CA TRP A 183 -23.29 35.17 34.03
C TRP A 183 -22.17 36.22 34.16
N ALA A 184 -21.21 36.27 33.22
CA ALA A 184 -20.11 37.25 33.23
C ALA A 184 -20.48 38.63 32.63
N VAL A 185 -21.76 38.95 32.51
CA VAL A 185 -22.23 40.31 32.21
C VAL A 185 -22.94 40.85 33.45
N ARG A 186 -22.21 41.61 34.28
CA ARG A 186 -22.84 42.56 35.21
C ARG A 186 -23.16 43.84 34.43
N PRO A 187 -24.42 44.31 34.39
CA PRO A 187 -24.74 45.65 33.89
C PRO A 187 -24.33 46.72 34.93
N PRO A 188 -24.21 48.00 34.51
CA PRO A 188 -23.60 49.10 35.27
C PRO A 188 -24.33 49.46 36.57
#